data_AF-A0A6A3AHM2-F1
#
_entry.id   AF-A0A6A3AHM2-F1
#
_cell.length_a   1.000
_cell.length_b   1.000
_cell.length_c   1.000
_cell.angle_alpha   90.00
_cell.angle_beta   90.00
_cell.angle_gamma   90.00
#
_symmetry.space_group_name_H-M   'P 1'
#
loop_
_entity.id
_entity.type
_entity.pdbx_description
1 polymer ?
#
loop_
_entity_poly.entity_id
_entity_poly.type
_entity_poly.pdbx_seq_one_letter_code
_entity_poly.pdbx_strand_id
1 'polypeptide(L)'
;MDDIQPYEGFLHLNGWICSALWCGVKEIDIRFIYEDVSTLSTLLFSCQSLVTSKLNIRVRGNMKVPSNTCLPNLKTLHFSFSKFQDGYSVIMLISNCHVLENLEFTYCEFGNISKLNIHNLSLKRLVLDFGEMHVHSQIGFSVIEIDTPNLVYFKYVDDTMVEGYTISDMKYLERADIEITLLDRVDYEGATNLLKEICNVQSLCLVIEDFSKTLFPTPFDPVLAFHKLVEPEFRNQYNEDWQGTRICGVSTLHA
;
A
#
# COMPACT_ATOMS: atom_id res chain seq x y z
N MET A 1 0.56 2.81 -40.68
CA MET A 1 0.33 2.64 -39.23
C MET A 1 -0.08 4.01 -38.78
N ASP A 2 -1.38 4.21 -38.65
CA ASP A 2 -1.94 5.53 -38.42
C ASP A 2 -1.55 6.00 -37.02
N ASP A 3 -0.95 7.19 -36.95
CA ASP A 3 -0.70 7.93 -35.71
C ASP A 3 -2.05 8.30 -35.10
N ILE A 4 -2.59 7.41 -34.26
CA ILE A 4 -3.75 7.70 -33.43
C ILE A 4 -3.37 8.91 -32.56
N GLN A 5 -4.11 10.01 -32.74
CA GLN A 5 -3.90 11.23 -31.97
C GLN A 5 -4.00 10.90 -30.47
N PRO A 6 -3.12 11.47 -29.62
CA PRO A 6 -3.03 11.14 -28.20
C PRO A 6 -4.34 11.11 -27.41
N TYR A 7 -5.26 12.00 -27.78
CA TYR A 7 -6.57 12.16 -27.18
C TYR A 7 -7.57 11.06 -27.57
N GLU A 8 -7.42 10.46 -28.74
CA GLU A 8 -8.41 9.56 -29.35
C GLU A 8 -8.35 8.15 -28.73
N GLY A 9 -7.14 7.67 -28.40
CA GLY A 9 -6.94 6.40 -27.69
C GLY A 9 -7.59 6.40 -26.29
N PHE A 10 -7.53 7.53 -25.59
CA PHE A 10 -8.14 7.67 -24.27
C PHE A 10 -9.68 7.72 -24.33
N LEU A 11 -10.24 8.44 -25.30
CA LEU A 11 -11.70 8.47 -25.51
C LEU A 11 -12.25 7.07 -25.79
N HIS A 12 -11.54 6.26 -26.59
CA HIS A 12 -11.92 4.87 -26.85
C HIS A 12 -11.84 4.00 -25.59
N LEU A 13 -10.79 4.16 -24.78
CA LEU A 13 -10.68 3.45 -23.50
C LEU A 13 -11.87 3.77 -22.58
N ASN A 14 -12.18 5.06 -22.38
CA ASN A 14 -13.33 5.46 -21.57
C ASN A 14 -14.65 4.93 -22.14
N GLY A 15 -14.81 4.90 -23.47
CA GLY A 15 -15.96 4.30 -24.14
C GLY A 15 -16.11 2.81 -23.84
N TRP A 16 -15.01 2.04 -23.92
CA TRP A 16 -15.00 0.60 -23.59
C TRP A 16 -15.27 0.35 -22.11
N ILE A 17 -14.66 1.14 -21.21
CA ILE A 17 -14.91 1.08 -19.77
C ILE A 17 -16.39 1.31 -19.49
N CYS A 18 -16.96 2.40 -19.99
CA CYS A 18 -18.38 2.70 -19.82
C CYS A 18 -19.25 1.55 -20.34
N SER A 19 -18.98 1.05 -21.54
CA SER A 19 -19.75 -0.04 -22.13
C SER A 19 -19.72 -1.30 -21.27
N ALA A 20 -18.54 -1.70 -20.78
CA ALA A 20 -18.40 -2.87 -19.91
C ALA A 20 -19.14 -2.70 -18.57
N LEU A 21 -19.03 -1.52 -17.96
CA LEU A 21 -19.73 -1.20 -16.72
C LEU A 21 -21.25 -1.20 -16.89
N TRP A 22 -21.75 -0.70 -18.01
CA TRP A 22 -23.18 -0.73 -18.36
C TRP A 22 -23.68 -2.15 -18.59
N CYS A 23 -22.84 -3.05 -19.09
CA CYS A 23 -23.15 -4.47 -19.23
C CYS A 23 -23.09 -5.25 -17.89
N GLY A 24 -22.82 -4.57 -16.76
CA GLY A 24 -22.81 -5.22 -15.45
C GLY A 24 -21.59 -6.11 -15.21
N VAL A 25 -20.44 -5.75 -15.80
CA VAL A 25 -19.19 -6.49 -15.58
C VAL A 25 -18.85 -6.55 -14.08
N LYS A 26 -18.29 -7.68 -13.65
CA LYS A 26 -17.85 -7.89 -12.26
C LYS A 26 -16.38 -7.57 -12.05
N GLU A 27 -15.57 -7.66 -13.09
CA GLU A 27 -14.13 -7.50 -12.99
C GLU A 27 -13.64 -6.57 -14.10
N ILE A 28 -12.80 -5.61 -13.70
CA ILE A 28 -12.06 -4.75 -14.60
C ILE A 28 -10.59 -4.80 -14.22
N ASP A 29 -9.74 -5.08 -15.20
CA ASP A 29 -8.28 -4.96 -15.12
C ASP A 29 -7.85 -4.07 -16.28
N ILE A 30 -7.50 -2.83 -15.95
CA ILE A 30 -7.06 -1.82 -16.92
C ILE A 30 -5.57 -1.61 -16.71
N ARG A 31 -4.81 -1.81 -17.78
CA ARG A 31 -3.40 -1.43 -17.87
C ARG A 31 -3.27 -0.41 -18.97
N PHE A 32 -2.91 0.80 -18.58
CA PHE A 32 -2.89 1.93 -19.50
C PHE A 32 -1.74 2.87 -19.17
N ILE A 33 -0.94 3.19 -20.19
CA ILE A 33 0.23 4.05 -20.07
C ILE A 33 0.08 5.14 -21.12
N TYR A 34 -0.01 6.40 -20.69
CA TYR A 34 -0.19 7.48 -21.64
C TYR A 34 0.24 8.86 -21.10
N GLU A 35 0.81 9.71 -21.95
CA GLU A 35 1.43 10.98 -21.52
C GLU A 35 0.43 12.06 -21.13
N ASP A 36 -0.76 12.14 -21.73
CA ASP A 36 -1.74 13.18 -21.41
C ASP A 36 -3.15 12.60 -21.36
N VAL A 37 -3.64 12.34 -20.16
CA VAL A 37 -5.00 11.86 -19.94
C VAL A 37 -5.65 12.53 -18.74
N SER A 38 -6.87 13.01 -18.98
CA SER A 38 -7.78 13.59 -18.00
C SER A 38 -8.79 12.54 -17.54
N THR A 39 -8.99 12.44 -16.22
CA THR A 39 -10.12 11.80 -15.52
C THR A 39 -10.74 10.55 -16.15
N LEU A 40 -10.52 9.40 -15.52
CA LEU A 40 -11.31 8.21 -15.78
C LEU A 40 -12.81 8.45 -15.57
N SER A 41 -13.62 7.66 -16.28
CA SER A 41 -15.08 7.69 -16.10
C SER A 41 -15.45 7.51 -14.62
N THR A 42 -16.29 8.41 -14.10
CA THR A 42 -16.80 8.36 -12.72
C THR A 42 -17.65 7.11 -12.47
N LEU A 43 -18.13 6.45 -13.53
CA LEU A 43 -18.85 5.18 -13.45
C LEU A 43 -18.00 4.07 -12.82
N LEU A 44 -16.67 4.09 -12.99
CA LEU A 44 -15.77 3.11 -12.35
C LEU A 44 -15.87 3.13 -10.82
N PHE A 45 -16.28 4.27 -10.25
CA PHE A 45 -16.34 4.48 -8.81
C PHE A 45 -17.77 4.41 -8.24
N SER A 46 -18.75 4.05 -9.06
CA SER A 46 -20.17 3.96 -8.68
C SER A 46 -20.90 2.70 -9.20
N CYS A 47 -20.20 1.83 -9.93
CA CYS A 47 -20.79 0.64 -10.53
C CYS A 47 -21.10 -0.45 -9.50
N GLN A 48 -22.38 -0.79 -9.36
CA GLN A 48 -22.84 -1.74 -8.36
C GLN A 48 -22.49 -3.20 -8.68
N SER A 49 -22.25 -3.56 -9.93
CA SER A 49 -21.89 -4.95 -10.30
C SER A 49 -20.42 -5.27 -10.03
N LEU A 50 -19.57 -4.27 -9.85
CA LEU A 50 -18.14 -4.43 -9.78
C LEU A 50 -17.71 -5.08 -8.47
N VAL A 51 -16.93 -6.16 -8.60
CA VAL A 51 -16.36 -6.97 -7.51
C VAL A 51 -14.85 -6.81 -7.46
N THR A 52 -14.19 -6.67 -8.60
CA THR A 52 -12.74 -6.46 -8.70
C THR A 52 -12.42 -5.31 -9.63
N SER A 53 -11.61 -4.38 -9.14
CA SER A 53 -11.08 -3.25 -9.91
C SER A 53 -9.57 -3.20 -9.76
N LYS A 54 -8.85 -3.39 -10.88
CA LYS A 54 -7.40 -3.23 -10.96
C LYS A 54 -7.09 -2.15 -11.98
N LEU A 55 -6.49 -1.08 -11.51
CA LEU A 55 -6.24 0.14 -12.28
C LEU A 55 -4.75 0.42 -12.26
N ASN A 56 -4.04 -0.11 -13.24
CA ASN A 56 -2.63 0.21 -13.51
C ASN A 56 -2.61 1.31 -14.57
N ILE A 57 -2.55 2.56 -14.11
CA ILE A 57 -2.77 3.73 -14.96
C ILE A 57 -1.63 4.70 -14.74
N ARG A 58 -0.65 4.64 -15.64
CA ARG A 58 0.52 5.52 -15.62
C ARG A 58 0.26 6.72 -16.53
N VAL A 59 -0.01 7.87 -15.92
CA VAL A 59 -0.31 9.12 -16.63
C VAL A 59 0.51 10.27 -16.06
N ARG A 60 0.82 11.29 -16.88
CA ARG A 60 1.56 12.49 -16.41
C ARG A 60 0.73 13.39 -15.49
N GLY A 61 -0.60 13.31 -15.60
CA GLY A 61 -1.55 14.12 -14.83
C GLY A 61 -2.00 13.46 -13.52
N ASN A 62 -2.74 14.22 -12.71
CA ASN A 62 -3.32 13.70 -11.48
C ASN A 62 -4.71 13.09 -11.76
N MET A 63 -4.95 11.89 -11.27
CA MET A 63 -6.25 11.22 -11.30
C MET A 63 -7.20 11.87 -10.30
N LYS A 64 -8.43 12.13 -10.75
CA LYS A 64 -9.52 12.55 -9.88
C LYS A 64 -10.37 11.35 -9.53
N VAL A 65 -10.51 11.10 -8.23
CA VAL A 65 -11.51 10.18 -7.69
C VAL A 65 -12.70 11.04 -7.26
N PRO A 66 -13.94 10.74 -7.70
CA PRO A 66 -15.12 11.45 -7.23
C PRO A 66 -15.26 11.35 -5.72
N SER A 67 -15.91 12.32 -5.07
CA SER A 67 -16.19 12.21 -3.63
C SER A 67 -17.42 11.33 -3.34
N ASN A 68 -18.36 11.24 -4.27
CA ASN A 68 -19.59 10.45 -4.15
C ASN A 68 -19.44 9.04 -4.72
N THR A 69 -18.50 8.26 -4.17
CA THR A 69 -18.23 6.89 -4.60
C THR A 69 -19.13 5.89 -3.88
N CYS A 70 -19.53 4.83 -4.59
CA CYS A 70 -20.33 3.74 -4.04
C CYS A 70 -20.09 2.46 -4.83
N LEU A 71 -19.28 1.56 -4.29
CA LEU A 71 -18.99 0.26 -4.89
C LEU A 71 -19.38 -0.86 -3.92
N PRO A 72 -20.69 -1.12 -3.77
CA PRO A 72 -21.23 -1.92 -2.67
C PRO A 72 -20.81 -3.39 -2.70
N ASN A 73 -20.37 -3.90 -3.86
CA ASN A 73 -19.97 -5.30 -4.05
C ASN A 73 -18.46 -5.48 -4.24
N LEU A 74 -17.68 -4.40 -4.14
CA LEU A 74 -16.25 -4.44 -4.43
C LEU A 74 -15.46 -5.12 -3.33
N LYS A 75 -14.80 -6.22 -3.68
CA LYS A 75 -13.96 -7.04 -2.81
C LYS A 75 -12.47 -6.82 -3.01
N THR A 76 -12.07 -6.39 -4.21
CA THR A 76 -10.66 -6.18 -4.56
C THR A 76 -10.49 -4.84 -5.26
N LEU A 77 -9.64 -3.98 -4.69
CA LEU A 77 -9.26 -2.70 -5.26
C LEU A 77 -7.74 -2.62 -5.34
N HIS A 78 -7.23 -2.40 -6.55
CA HIS A 78 -5.81 -2.23 -6.80
C HIS A 78 -5.60 -0.98 -7.65
N PHE A 79 -4.76 -0.06 -7.17
CA PHE A 79 -4.21 1.03 -7.96
C PHE A 79 -2.71 0.87 -8.13
N SER A 80 -2.24 1.06 -9.35
CA SER A 80 -0.81 1.04 -9.67
C SER A 80 -0.42 2.24 -10.52
N PHE A 81 0.77 2.80 -10.25
CA PHE A 81 1.35 3.96 -10.96
C PHE A 81 0.45 5.21 -10.98
N SER A 82 -0.46 5.32 -10.01
CA SER A 82 -1.51 6.34 -9.98
C SER A 82 -1.13 7.51 -9.08
N LYS A 83 -1.18 8.73 -9.62
CA LYS A 83 -1.04 9.97 -8.86
C LYS A 83 -2.40 10.59 -8.59
N PHE A 84 -2.89 10.52 -7.35
CA PHE A 84 -4.19 11.06 -6.97
C PHE A 84 -4.11 12.57 -6.74
N GLN A 85 -5.05 13.33 -7.32
CA GLN A 85 -5.14 14.77 -7.09
C GLN A 85 -5.51 15.09 -5.64
N ASP A 86 -6.43 14.30 -5.08
CA ASP A 86 -6.94 14.46 -3.72
C ASP A 86 -7.01 13.09 -3.05
N GLY A 87 -6.10 12.86 -2.10
CA GLY A 87 -6.01 11.62 -1.34
C GLY A 87 -7.21 11.41 -0.41
N TYR A 88 -7.89 12.47 0.05
CA TYR A 88 -9.09 12.33 0.87
C TYR A 88 -10.23 11.62 0.11
N SER A 89 -10.38 11.90 -1.18
CA SER A 89 -11.35 11.21 -2.03
C SER A 89 -11.05 9.70 -2.15
N VAL A 90 -9.78 9.30 -2.10
CA VAL A 90 -9.37 7.88 -2.09
C VAL A 90 -9.67 7.22 -0.76
N ILE A 91 -9.38 7.89 0.36
CA ILE A 91 -9.70 7.42 1.71
C ILE A 91 -11.23 7.23 1.86
N MET A 92 -12.02 8.16 1.31
CA MET A 92 -13.47 8.08 1.30
C MET A 92 -13.98 6.91 0.45
N LEU A 93 -13.37 6.68 -0.73
CA LEU A 93 -13.65 5.51 -1.57
C LEU A 93 -13.44 4.20 -0.80
N ILE A 94 -12.32 4.05 -0.10
CA ILE A 94 -12.02 2.85 0.69
C ILE A 94 -13.05 2.66 1.81
N SER A 95 -13.39 3.73 2.53
CA SER A 95 -14.38 3.70 3.63
C SER A 95 -15.78 3.30 3.15
N ASN A 96 -16.15 3.70 1.93
CA ASN A 96 -17.46 3.39 1.33
C ASN A 96 -17.55 1.98 0.70
N CYS A 97 -16.43 1.25 0.58
CA CYS A 97 -16.42 -0.12 0.08
C CYS A 97 -16.55 -1.11 1.25
N HIS A 98 -17.77 -1.33 1.74
CA HIS A 98 -18.04 -2.10 2.97
C HIS A 98 -17.76 -3.62 2.91
N VAL A 99 -17.51 -4.17 1.73
CA VAL A 99 -17.17 -5.60 1.52
C VAL A 99 -15.76 -5.78 0.95
N LEU A 100 -14.94 -4.73 0.98
CA LEU A 100 -13.58 -4.73 0.48
C LEU A 100 -12.70 -5.66 1.32
N GLU A 101 -12.19 -6.73 0.71
CA GLU A 101 -11.33 -7.71 1.37
C GLU A 101 -9.85 -7.50 1.03
N ASN A 102 -9.55 -6.95 -0.15
CA ASN A 102 -8.19 -6.76 -0.66
C ASN A 102 -7.98 -5.34 -1.18
N LEU A 103 -6.99 -4.63 -0.63
CA LEU A 103 -6.59 -3.29 -1.03
C LEU A 103 -5.10 -3.27 -1.35
N GLU A 104 -4.74 -2.72 -2.51
CA GLU A 104 -3.36 -2.63 -2.98
C GLU A 104 -3.10 -1.28 -3.63
N PHE A 105 -2.07 -0.59 -3.14
CA PHE A 105 -1.49 0.60 -3.75
C PHE A 105 -0.05 0.28 -4.11
N THR A 106 0.31 0.43 -5.39
CA THR A 106 1.67 0.16 -5.87
C THR A 106 2.17 1.35 -6.69
N TYR A 107 3.27 1.98 -6.30
CA TYR A 107 3.80 3.18 -6.96
C TYR A 107 2.76 4.32 -7.03
N CYS A 108 2.04 4.56 -5.94
CA CYS A 108 0.96 5.54 -5.86
C CYS A 108 1.35 6.80 -5.07
N GLU A 109 0.95 7.97 -5.58
CA GLU A 109 1.15 9.26 -4.92
C GLU A 109 -0.20 9.88 -4.50
N PHE A 110 -0.26 10.46 -3.30
CA PHE A 110 -1.50 11.04 -2.75
C PHE A 110 -1.37 12.55 -2.56
N GLY A 111 -2.02 13.34 -3.41
CA GLY A 111 -2.05 14.79 -3.27
C GLY A 111 -2.98 15.28 -2.16
N ASN A 112 -2.70 16.47 -1.62
CA ASN A 112 -3.57 17.20 -0.70
C ASN A 112 -3.95 16.49 0.61
N ILE A 113 -3.14 15.55 1.08
CA ILE A 113 -3.29 14.96 2.42
C ILE A 113 -2.07 15.32 3.27
N SER A 114 -2.16 15.09 4.58
CA SER A 114 -0.99 15.07 5.47
C SER A 114 -0.78 13.68 6.08
N LYS A 115 -1.78 12.81 5.91
CA LYS A 115 -1.92 11.56 6.62
C LYS A 115 -2.73 10.57 5.79
N LEU A 116 -2.17 9.38 5.57
CA LEU A 116 -2.87 8.29 4.93
C LEU A 116 -3.61 7.46 5.99
N ASN A 117 -4.91 7.66 6.12
CA ASN A 117 -5.76 6.91 7.05
C ASN A 117 -6.53 5.81 6.31
N ILE A 118 -6.20 4.56 6.61
CA ILE A 118 -6.88 3.38 6.07
C ILE A 118 -7.75 2.78 7.18
N HIS A 119 -9.05 3.04 7.09
CA HIS A 119 -10.06 2.44 7.97
C HIS A 119 -11.06 1.63 7.14
N ASN A 120 -11.12 0.32 7.37
CA ASN A 120 -12.08 -0.58 6.71
C ASN A 120 -12.23 -1.90 7.50
N LEU A 121 -13.47 -2.20 7.90
CA LEU A 121 -13.75 -3.36 8.76
C LEU A 121 -13.76 -4.71 8.01
N SER A 122 -13.92 -4.72 6.68
CA SER A 122 -13.93 -5.96 5.89
C SER A 122 -12.54 -6.35 5.37
N LEU A 123 -11.56 -5.46 5.49
CA LEU A 123 -10.26 -5.62 4.87
C LEU A 123 -9.47 -6.75 5.54
N LYS A 124 -8.98 -7.68 4.72
CA LYS A 124 -8.17 -8.84 5.13
C LYS A 124 -6.74 -8.76 4.60
N ARG A 125 -6.55 -8.11 3.46
CA ARG A 125 -5.24 -7.94 2.81
C ARG A 125 -5.01 -6.48 2.46
N LEU A 126 -3.90 -5.94 2.95
CA LEU A 126 -3.45 -4.57 2.64
C LEU A 126 -2.02 -4.61 2.09
N VAL A 127 -1.81 -3.96 0.96
CA VAL A 127 -0.49 -3.74 0.37
C VAL A 127 -0.30 -2.26 0.13
N LEU A 128 0.73 -1.72 0.75
CA LEU A 128 1.25 -0.37 0.53
C LEU A 128 2.66 -0.53 -0.03
N ASP A 129 2.80 -0.44 -1.35
CA ASP A 129 4.05 -0.61 -2.05
C ASP A 129 4.44 0.71 -2.71
N PHE A 130 5.31 1.45 -2.05
CA PHE A 130 5.77 2.78 -2.47
C PHE A 130 7.23 2.77 -2.95
N GLY A 131 7.87 1.60 -3.01
CA GLY A 131 9.23 1.44 -3.55
C GLY A 131 9.32 1.92 -5.00
N GLU A 132 10.51 2.31 -5.46
CA GLU A 132 10.87 2.76 -6.82
C GLU A 132 9.82 3.54 -7.64
N MET A 133 9.64 4.82 -7.30
CA MET A 133 9.51 5.87 -8.31
C MET A 133 10.83 6.65 -8.39
N HIS A 134 11.63 6.37 -9.42
CA HIS A 134 12.85 7.14 -9.68
C HIS A 134 12.55 8.65 -9.59
N VAL A 135 13.34 9.34 -8.75
CA VAL A 135 13.43 10.80 -8.59
C VAL A 135 12.38 11.43 -7.66
N HIS A 136 12.74 11.60 -6.39
CA HIS A 136 12.22 12.63 -5.48
C HIS A 136 10.69 12.73 -5.35
N SER A 137 9.96 11.61 -5.38
CA SER A 137 8.51 11.64 -5.15
C SER A 137 8.24 11.95 -3.68
N GLN A 138 7.88 13.20 -3.40
CA GLN A 138 7.31 13.60 -2.12
C GLN A 138 6.06 12.75 -1.88
N ILE A 139 6.18 11.74 -1.03
CA ILE A 139 5.03 11.05 -0.46
C ILE A 139 4.19 12.15 0.17
N GLY A 140 2.97 12.35 -0.34
CA GLY A 140 2.14 13.50 0.02
C GLY A 140 1.56 13.43 1.44
N PHE A 141 2.16 12.66 2.34
CA PHE A 141 1.78 12.51 3.74
C PHE A 141 3.02 12.17 4.57
N SER A 142 3.01 12.52 5.86
CA SER A 142 4.09 12.17 6.80
C SER A 142 3.68 11.15 7.86
N VAL A 143 2.42 10.72 7.84
CA VAL A 143 1.87 9.74 8.80
C VAL A 143 1.00 8.72 8.09
N ILE A 144 1.17 7.45 8.46
CA ILE A 144 0.28 6.34 8.07
C ILE A 144 -0.52 5.88 9.29
N GLU A 145 -1.83 5.78 9.13
CA GLU A 145 -2.71 5.15 10.10
C GLU A 145 -3.50 4.01 9.50
N ILE A 146 -3.48 2.88 10.21
CA ILE A 146 -4.17 1.66 9.81
C ILE A 146 -5.09 1.25 10.95
N ASP A 147 -6.40 1.35 10.72
CA ASP A 147 -7.46 0.85 11.60
C ASP A 147 -8.33 -0.15 10.84
N THR A 148 -7.78 -1.36 10.71
CA THR A 148 -8.39 -2.47 9.97
C THR A 148 -8.35 -3.72 10.85
N PRO A 149 -9.32 -3.90 11.77
CA PRO A 149 -9.21 -4.88 12.84
C PRO A 149 -9.21 -6.33 12.36
N ASN A 150 -9.70 -6.61 11.15
CA ASN A 150 -9.77 -7.94 10.54
C ASN A 150 -8.64 -8.22 9.54
N LEU A 151 -7.59 -7.39 9.54
CA LEU A 151 -6.45 -7.57 8.65
C LEU A 151 -5.68 -8.84 9.01
N VAL A 152 -5.38 -9.66 8.01
CA VAL A 152 -4.66 -10.94 8.13
C VAL A 152 -3.28 -10.85 7.50
N TYR A 153 -3.16 -10.08 6.41
CA TYR A 153 -1.92 -9.88 5.69
C TYR A 153 -1.65 -8.39 5.47
N PHE A 154 -0.42 -7.97 5.77
CA PHE A 154 0.08 -6.63 5.52
C PHE A 154 1.39 -6.68 4.74
N LYS A 155 1.50 -5.93 3.64
CA LYS A 155 2.77 -5.65 2.98
C LYS A 155 3.06 -4.15 3.00
N TYR A 156 4.28 -3.80 3.36
CA TYR A 156 4.81 -2.45 3.29
C TYR A 156 6.12 -2.45 2.54
N VAL A 157 6.22 -1.66 1.47
CA VAL A 157 7.47 -1.41 0.74
C VAL A 157 7.69 0.08 0.65
N ASP A 158 8.87 0.57 1.05
CA ASP A 158 9.18 1.99 0.93
C ASP A 158 10.69 2.26 0.86
N ASP A 159 11.07 3.23 0.04
CA ASP A 159 12.45 3.69 -0.09
C ASP A 159 12.76 4.90 0.82
N THR A 160 11.74 5.49 1.44
CA THR A 160 11.89 6.60 2.41
C THR A 160 10.81 6.52 3.46
N MET A 161 11.18 6.46 4.74
CA MET A 161 10.19 6.23 5.78
C MET A 161 9.36 7.49 6.07
N VAL A 162 8.07 7.31 6.33
CA VAL A 162 7.26 8.38 6.93
C VAL A 162 7.64 8.62 8.39
N GLU A 163 7.34 9.82 8.89
CA GLU A 163 7.68 10.23 10.26
C GLU A 163 6.93 9.40 11.32
N GLY A 164 5.69 9.02 11.04
CA GLY A 164 4.80 8.39 12.02
C GLY A 164 3.99 7.23 11.47
N TYR A 165 3.84 6.21 12.32
CA TYR A 165 2.94 5.09 12.12
C TYR A 165 2.01 4.98 13.32
N THR A 166 0.72 4.76 13.08
CA THR A 166 -0.21 4.35 14.13
C THR A 166 -1.06 3.22 13.59
N ILE A 167 -0.83 2.03 14.11
CA ILE A 167 -1.52 0.83 13.67
C ILE A 167 -2.34 0.34 14.84
N SER A 168 -3.65 0.27 14.66
CA SER A 168 -4.56 -0.22 15.69
C SER A 168 -4.23 -1.67 16.02
N ASP A 169 -4.69 -2.18 17.18
CA ASP A 169 -4.46 -3.58 17.57
C ASP A 169 -5.06 -4.57 16.56
N MET A 170 -4.24 -5.02 15.60
CA MET A 170 -4.62 -5.95 14.54
C MET A 170 -4.45 -7.39 15.03
N LYS A 171 -5.34 -7.82 15.91
CA LYS A 171 -5.28 -9.13 16.59
C LYS A 171 -5.20 -10.33 15.65
N TYR A 172 -5.72 -10.19 14.43
CA TYR A 172 -5.76 -11.23 13.40
C TYR A 172 -4.62 -11.13 12.38
N LEU A 173 -3.69 -10.18 12.52
CA LEU A 173 -2.57 -10.04 11.59
C LEU A 173 -1.64 -11.25 11.75
N GLU A 174 -1.68 -12.15 10.77
CA GLU A 174 -0.90 -13.38 10.77
C GLU A 174 0.47 -13.15 10.12
N ARG A 175 0.51 -12.40 9.02
CA ARG A 175 1.73 -12.18 8.24
C ARG A 175 1.96 -10.71 7.92
N ALA A 176 3.20 -10.27 8.12
CA ALA A 176 3.72 -9.00 7.62
C ALA A 176 4.92 -9.23 6.69
N ASP A 177 4.90 -8.57 5.53
CA ASP A 177 6.03 -8.51 4.60
C ASP A 177 6.50 -7.05 4.52
N ILE A 178 7.69 -6.75 5.04
CA ILE A 178 8.25 -5.41 5.15
C ILE A 178 9.55 -5.33 4.35
N GLU A 179 9.63 -4.38 3.43
CA GLU A 179 10.81 -4.11 2.61
C GLU A 179 11.11 -2.62 2.65
N ILE A 180 12.22 -2.24 3.29
CA ILE A 180 12.52 -0.83 3.56
C ILE A 180 13.99 -0.49 3.29
N THR A 181 14.21 0.72 2.79
CA THR A 181 15.54 1.31 2.58
C THR A 181 15.82 2.37 3.65
N LEU A 182 17.03 2.37 4.20
CA LEU A 182 17.44 3.28 5.27
C LEU A 182 18.62 4.11 4.83
N LEU A 183 18.37 5.39 4.58
CA LEU A 183 19.36 6.34 4.08
C LEU A 183 19.96 7.17 5.21
N ASP A 184 19.17 7.48 6.25
CA ASP A 184 19.61 8.28 7.38
C ASP A 184 18.99 7.86 8.74
N ARG A 185 19.14 8.72 9.76
CA ARG A 185 18.61 8.48 11.12
C ARG A 185 17.09 8.62 11.21
N VAL A 186 16.48 9.45 10.36
CA VAL A 186 15.02 9.64 10.33
C VAL A 186 14.38 8.36 9.83
N ASP A 187 14.95 7.76 8.78
CA ASP A 187 14.50 6.46 8.28
C ASP A 187 14.58 5.36 9.35
N TYR A 188 15.67 5.35 10.14
CA TYR A 188 15.81 4.41 11.26
C TYR A 188 14.71 4.55 12.32
N GLU A 189 14.36 5.79 12.70
CA GLU A 189 13.30 6.05 13.68
C GLU A 189 11.93 5.64 13.12
N GLY A 190 11.65 5.97 11.86
CA GLY A 190 10.44 5.53 11.16
C GLY A 190 10.32 4.01 11.09
N ALA A 191 11.40 3.31 10.74
CA ALA A 191 11.45 1.84 10.73
C ALA A 191 11.21 1.24 12.11
N THR A 192 11.82 1.81 13.15
CA THR A 192 11.61 1.36 14.53
C THR A 192 10.14 1.55 14.94
N ASN A 193 9.52 2.67 14.59
CA ASN A 193 8.12 2.94 14.87
C ASN A 193 7.20 1.93 14.15
N LEU A 194 7.42 1.69 12.85
CA LEU A 194 6.67 0.68 12.10
C LEU A 194 6.79 -0.72 12.73
N LEU A 195 8.01 -1.17 13.03
CA LEU A 195 8.25 -2.51 13.56
C LEU A 195 7.64 -2.71 14.96
N LYS A 196 7.62 -1.67 15.80
CA LYS A 196 6.95 -1.69 17.11
C LYS A 196 5.46 -1.97 16.97
N GLU A 197 4.83 -1.34 15.99
CA GLU A 197 3.40 -1.44 15.75
C GLU A 197 2.97 -2.82 15.20
N ILE A 198 3.87 -3.55 14.52
CA ILE A 198 3.60 -4.90 13.95
C ILE A 198 4.24 -6.05 14.75
N CYS A 199 4.70 -5.83 15.98
CA CYS A 199 5.43 -6.82 16.78
C CYS A 199 4.62 -8.11 17.12
N ASN A 200 3.32 -8.12 16.88
CA ASN A 200 2.39 -9.19 17.25
C ASN A 200 2.07 -10.20 16.12
N VAL A 201 2.84 -10.23 15.02
CA VAL A 201 2.63 -11.15 13.90
C VAL A 201 3.18 -12.56 14.13
N GLN A 202 2.64 -13.55 13.40
CA GLN A 202 3.11 -14.95 13.43
C GLN A 202 4.20 -15.23 12.38
N SER A 203 4.11 -14.58 11.23
CA SER A 203 5.07 -14.70 10.12
C SER A 203 5.56 -13.29 9.75
N LEU A 204 6.87 -13.11 9.68
CA LEU A 204 7.48 -11.83 9.31
C LEU A 204 8.52 -12.09 8.24
N CYS A 205 8.33 -11.48 7.06
CA CYS A 205 9.40 -11.29 6.10
C CYS A 205 9.90 -9.85 6.24
N LEU A 206 11.19 -9.68 6.55
CA LEU A 206 11.80 -8.36 6.68
C LEU A 206 13.04 -8.26 5.79
N VAL A 207 12.96 -7.36 4.82
CA VAL A 207 14.04 -6.99 3.90
C VAL A 207 14.47 -5.57 4.24
N ILE A 208 15.76 -5.38 4.55
CA ILE A 208 16.31 -4.05 4.87
C ILE A 208 17.53 -3.76 4.00
N GLU A 209 17.48 -2.63 3.30
CA GLU A 209 18.62 -2.02 2.62
C GLU A 209 19.19 -0.88 3.46
N ASP A 210 20.15 -1.16 4.36
CA ASP A 210 20.73 -0.17 5.27
C ASP A 210 21.99 0.51 4.66
N PHE A 211 21.79 1.64 3.98
CA PHE A 211 22.88 2.49 3.49
C PHE A 211 23.44 3.41 4.58
N SER A 212 22.63 3.72 5.59
CA SER A 212 23.00 4.58 6.70
C SER A 212 24.08 3.96 7.62
N LYS A 213 24.18 2.62 7.62
CA LYS A 213 24.98 1.81 8.57
C LYS A 213 24.59 2.06 10.04
N THR A 214 23.37 2.54 10.29
CA THR A 214 22.90 2.94 11.62
C THR A 214 22.07 1.89 12.33
N LEU A 215 21.55 0.87 11.62
CA LEU A 215 20.63 -0.08 12.23
C LEU A 215 21.34 -1.18 13.03
N PHE A 216 22.59 -1.48 12.66
CA PHE A 216 23.38 -2.58 13.22
C PHE A 216 24.51 -2.26 14.23
N PRO A 217 24.87 -1.00 14.59
CA PRO A 217 25.91 -0.74 15.59
C PRO A 217 25.48 -0.93 17.06
N THR A 218 24.18 -0.83 17.38
CA THR A 218 23.67 -0.90 18.75
C THR A 218 22.79 -2.13 18.97
N PRO A 219 22.72 -2.71 20.19
CA PRO A 219 21.73 -3.74 20.49
C PRO A 219 20.34 -3.25 20.10
N PHE A 220 19.57 -4.08 19.40
CA PHE A 220 18.16 -3.79 19.11
C PHE A 220 17.48 -3.36 20.42
N ASP A 221 16.75 -2.24 20.36
CA ASP A 221 15.92 -1.77 21.46
C ASP A 221 15.04 -2.96 21.92
N PRO A 222 15.06 -3.38 23.20
CA PRO A 222 14.26 -4.50 23.71
C PRO A 222 12.75 -4.37 23.44
N VAL A 223 12.29 -3.19 23.01
CA VAL A 223 10.92 -2.95 22.54
C VAL A 223 10.58 -3.69 21.23
N LEU A 224 11.56 -4.14 20.44
CA LEU A 224 11.36 -4.92 19.21
C LEU A 224 11.31 -6.43 19.46
N ALA A 225 10.56 -6.84 20.50
CA ALA A 225 10.36 -8.24 20.85
C ALA A 225 9.10 -8.79 20.16
N PHE A 226 9.28 -9.70 19.19
CA PHE A 226 8.17 -10.36 18.52
C PHE A 226 7.73 -11.59 19.30
N HIS A 227 6.67 -11.45 20.09
CA HIS A 227 6.24 -12.49 21.04
C HIS A 227 5.46 -13.66 20.40
N LYS A 228 4.90 -13.47 19.19
CA LYS A 228 4.11 -14.49 18.49
C LYS A 228 4.79 -15.07 17.25
N LEU A 229 6.01 -14.61 16.94
CA LEU A 229 6.69 -14.96 15.70
C LEU A 229 7.11 -16.43 15.69
N VAL A 230 6.62 -17.16 14.69
CA VAL A 230 6.92 -18.57 14.43
C VAL A 230 7.85 -18.70 13.22
N GLU A 231 7.61 -17.90 12.18
CA GLU A 231 8.34 -17.98 10.91
C GLU A 231 9.04 -16.66 10.59
N PRO A 232 10.28 -16.48 11.06
CA PRO A 232 11.12 -15.36 10.66
C PRO A 232 11.81 -15.61 9.32
N GLU A 233 11.60 -14.72 8.36
CA GLU A 233 12.47 -14.59 7.18
C GLU A 233 13.08 -13.19 7.17
N PHE A 234 14.41 -13.14 7.15
CA PHE A 234 15.16 -11.90 7.21
C PHE A 234 16.16 -11.89 6.05
N ARG A 235 16.23 -10.79 5.32
CA ARG A 235 17.20 -10.61 4.23
C ARG A 235 17.82 -9.23 4.33
N ASN A 236 19.15 -9.17 4.40
CA ASN A 236 19.91 -7.93 4.22
C ASN A 236 20.58 -8.00 2.85
N GLN A 237 20.30 -7.03 1.99
CA GLN A 237 20.77 -7.07 0.61
C GLN A 237 22.25 -6.69 0.46
N TYR A 238 22.84 -5.96 1.43
CA TYR A 238 24.18 -5.36 1.29
C TYR A 238 25.17 -5.63 2.44
N ASN A 239 24.74 -6.24 3.55
CA ASN A 239 25.64 -6.55 4.67
C ASN A 239 25.71 -8.06 4.92
N GLU A 240 26.87 -8.67 4.66
CA GLU A 240 27.13 -10.10 4.83
C GLU A 240 27.18 -10.52 6.32
N ASP A 241 27.31 -9.57 7.26
CA ASP A 241 27.49 -9.83 8.71
C ASP A 241 26.16 -9.95 9.49
N TRP A 242 25.09 -10.42 8.85
CA TRP A 242 23.82 -10.59 9.54
C TRP A 242 23.78 -11.91 10.34
N GLN A 243 23.92 -11.78 11.65
CA GLN A 243 23.58 -12.84 12.60
C GLN A 243 22.09 -12.66 12.94
N GLY A 244 21.19 -13.41 12.28
CA GLY A 244 19.75 -13.48 12.57
C GLY A 244 19.41 -13.88 14.03
N THR A 245 20.43 -14.09 14.85
CA THR A 245 20.42 -14.47 16.27
C THR A 245 19.94 -13.38 17.24
N ARG A 246 19.63 -12.15 16.79
CA ARG A 246 19.29 -11.01 17.69
C ARG A 246 17.83 -10.61 17.74
N ILE A 247 16.97 -11.11 16.85
CA ILE A 247 15.52 -10.96 16.99
C ILE A 247 15.04 -12.18 17.76
N CYS A 248 15.01 -12.04 19.09
CA CYS A 248 14.56 -13.10 19.98
C CYS A 248 13.05 -13.31 19.76
N GLY A 249 12.69 -14.25 18.89
CA GLY A 249 11.43 -14.97 19.02
C GLY A 249 11.48 -15.67 20.38
N VAL A 250 10.81 -15.10 21.39
CA VAL A 250 10.67 -15.76 22.69
C VAL A 250 9.68 -16.90 22.47
N SER A 251 10.20 -18.01 21.94
CA SER A 251 9.51 -19.28 21.94
C SER A 251 9.28 -19.63 23.41
N THR A 252 8.05 -19.43 23.87
CA THR A 252 7.60 -19.91 25.16
C THR A 252 7.55 -21.43 25.08
N LEU A 253 8.70 -22.06 25.35
CA LEU A 253 8.78 -23.45 25.79
C LEU A 253 7.99 -23.54 27.10
N HIS A 254 6.72 -23.93 27.00
CA HIS A 254 6.02 -24.49 28.16
C HIS A 254 6.55 -25.91 28.37
N ALA A 255 7.17 -26.09 29.54
CA ALA A 255 7.58 -27.36 30.12
C ALA A 255 6.35 -28.18 30.56
#